data_AF-M5STG8-F1
#
_entry.id   AF-M5STG8-F1
#
_cell.length_a   1.000
_cell.length_b   1.000
_cell.length_c   1.000
_cell.angle_alpha   90.00
_cell.angle_beta   90.00
_cell.angle_gamma   90.00
#
_symmetry.space_group_name_H-M   'P 1'
#
loop_
_entity.id
_entity.type
_entity.pdbx_description
1 polymer ?
#
loop_
_entity_poly.entity_id
_entity_poly.type
_entity_poly.pdbx_seq_one_letter_code
_entity_poly.pdbx_strand_id
1 'polypeptide(L)'
;MDYTSAVERLTFHCGSNPNTDDPRWTGGFLQTLRPYGGNLDTDAMDDVLACLDAVSPHLKNADSLDRVVVNSLWGINHYARSWALHPDGMLRRNGLISDADRETLSNWLDDLADRIAMLLDGGADRERSA
;
A
#
# COMPACT_ATOMS: atom_id res chain seq x y z
N MET A 1 -10.38 -7.61 -9.99
CA MET A 1 -11.12 -6.45 -9.45
C MET A 1 -11.28 -5.42 -10.56
N ASP A 2 -12.37 -4.68 -10.64
CA ASP A 2 -12.48 -3.57 -11.61
C ASP A 2 -11.84 -2.28 -11.07
N TYR A 3 -11.63 -1.30 -11.96
CA TYR A 3 -10.96 -0.04 -11.62
C TYR A 3 -11.66 0.71 -10.47
N THR A 4 -12.98 0.92 -10.58
CA THR A 4 -13.74 1.69 -9.58
C THR A 4 -13.67 1.04 -8.20
N SER A 5 -13.81 -0.29 -8.13
CA SER A 5 -13.69 -1.04 -6.89
C SER A 5 -12.27 -0.97 -6.31
N ALA A 6 -11.25 -0.99 -7.17
CA ALA A 6 -9.86 -0.85 -6.76
C ALA A 6 -9.54 0.53 -6.20
N VAL A 7 -10.03 1.60 -6.84
CA VAL A 7 -9.89 2.96 -6.34
C VAL A 7 -10.55 3.09 -4.97
N GLU A 8 -11.78 2.58 -4.80
CA GLU A 8 -12.46 2.59 -3.51
C GLU A 8 -11.66 1.81 -2.45
N ARG A 9 -11.23 0.58 -2.75
CA ARG A 9 -10.43 -0.23 -1.81
C ARG A 9 -9.12 0.41 -1.42
N LEU A 10 -8.40 1.03 -2.36
CA LEU A 10 -7.17 1.77 -2.08
C LEU A 10 -7.38 2.87 -1.04
N THR A 11 -8.54 3.54 -1.06
CA THR A 11 -8.84 4.56 -0.02
C THR A 11 -9.03 3.96 1.37
N PHE A 12 -9.47 2.70 1.49
CA PHE A 12 -9.47 1.98 2.78
C PHE A 12 -8.05 1.68 3.22
N HIS A 13 -7.22 1.09 2.34
CA HIS A 13 -5.83 0.75 2.67
C HIS A 13 -4.96 1.96 3.06
N CYS A 14 -5.18 3.12 2.44
CA CYS A 14 -4.44 4.34 2.76
C CYS A 14 -5.09 5.17 3.88
N GLY A 15 -6.23 4.74 4.43
CA GLY A 15 -6.93 5.44 5.50
C GLY A 15 -7.54 6.78 5.12
N SER A 16 -7.95 6.96 3.86
CA SER A 16 -8.63 8.17 3.38
C SER A 16 -10.10 7.94 3.01
N ASN A 17 -10.62 6.71 3.11
CA ASN A 17 -12.04 6.46 2.84
C ASN A 17 -12.92 7.17 3.88
N PRO A 18 -14.00 7.87 3.48
CA PRO A 18 -14.88 8.55 4.42
C PRO A 18 -15.74 7.60 5.26
N ASN A 19 -15.96 6.36 4.80
CA ASN A 19 -16.80 5.38 5.47
C ASN A 19 -15.99 4.53 6.46
N THR A 20 -15.66 5.10 7.61
CA THR A 20 -14.85 4.41 8.64
C THR A 20 -15.58 3.28 9.37
N ASP A 21 -16.91 3.17 9.20
CA ASP A 21 -17.74 2.12 9.79
C ASP A 21 -17.77 0.84 8.93
N ASP A 22 -17.25 0.91 7.70
CA ASP A 22 -17.14 -0.26 6.81
C ASP A 22 -16.13 -1.27 7.38
N PRO A 23 -16.44 -2.58 7.40
CA PRO A 23 -15.50 -3.61 7.87
C PRO A 23 -14.14 -3.59 7.16
N ARG A 24 -14.07 -3.11 5.91
CA ARG A 24 -12.82 -2.95 5.16
C ARG A 24 -11.88 -1.92 5.78
N TRP A 25 -12.40 -0.97 6.54
CA TRP A 25 -11.60 0.07 7.20
C TRP A 25 -10.55 -0.53 8.15
N THR A 26 -10.97 -1.45 9.01
CA THR A 26 -10.08 -2.07 10.00
C THR A 26 -9.06 -3.02 9.38
N GLY A 27 -9.37 -3.59 8.21
CA GLY A 27 -8.47 -4.44 7.43
C GLY A 27 -7.60 -3.69 6.43
N GLY A 28 -7.72 -2.36 6.37
CA GLY A 28 -6.88 -1.53 5.51
C GLY A 28 -5.40 -1.67 5.91
N PHE A 29 -4.51 -1.66 4.92
CA PHE A 29 -3.08 -1.95 5.15
C PHE A 29 -2.45 -1.00 6.17
N LEU A 30 -2.76 0.30 6.15
CA LEU A 30 -2.26 1.22 7.17
C LEU A 30 -2.91 1.01 8.55
N GLN A 31 -4.16 0.52 8.60
CA GLN A 31 -4.87 0.24 9.85
C GLN A 31 -4.31 -1.01 10.53
N THR A 32 -3.79 -2.00 9.80
CA THR A 32 -3.08 -3.14 10.39
C THR A 32 -1.76 -2.75 11.06
N LEU A 33 -1.22 -1.59 10.71
CA LEU A 33 -0.05 -0.99 11.37
C LEU A 33 -0.42 -0.11 12.56
N ARG A 34 -1.72 0.18 12.80
CA ARG A 34 -2.17 1.08 13.87
C ARG A 34 -3.57 0.72 14.41
N PRO A 35 -3.66 -0.07 15.51
CA PRO A 35 -2.53 -0.63 16.27
C PRO A 35 -1.87 -1.79 15.53
N TYR A 36 -0.55 -1.91 15.65
CA TYR A 36 0.18 -3.06 15.13
C TYR A 36 -0.11 -4.31 15.99
N GLY A 37 -0.55 -5.40 15.34
CA GLY A 37 -0.99 -6.63 15.99
C GLY A 37 0.12 -7.59 16.44
N GLY A 38 1.39 -7.28 16.15
CA GLY A 38 2.54 -8.15 16.45
C GLY A 38 2.96 -9.05 15.28
N ASN A 39 2.25 -8.99 14.16
CA ASN A 39 2.62 -9.62 12.89
C ASN A 39 2.16 -8.73 11.74
N LEU A 40 2.86 -8.81 10.61
CA LEU A 40 2.37 -8.20 9.37
C LEU A 40 1.16 -8.97 8.84
N ASP A 41 0.21 -8.24 8.27
CA ASP A 41 -0.96 -8.80 7.60
C ASP A 41 -0.65 -8.95 6.10
N THR A 42 -0.39 -10.19 5.68
CA THR A 42 -0.09 -10.52 4.28
C THR A 42 -1.30 -10.33 3.38
N ASP A 43 -2.50 -10.63 3.86
CA ASP A 43 -3.74 -10.52 3.07
C ASP A 43 -4.01 -9.05 2.74
N ALA A 44 -3.74 -8.15 3.69
CA ALA A 44 -3.85 -6.71 3.46
C ALA A 44 -2.86 -6.20 2.40
N MET A 45 -1.63 -6.75 2.33
CA MET A 45 -0.67 -6.40 1.28
C MET A 45 -1.06 -7.02 -0.07
N ASP A 46 -1.51 -8.27 -0.09
CA ASP A 46 -1.97 -8.94 -1.30
C ASP A 46 -3.17 -8.20 -1.94
N ASP A 47 -4.11 -7.67 -1.13
CA ASP A 47 -5.23 -6.87 -1.64
C ASP A 47 -4.76 -5.49 -2.17
N VAL A 48 -3.71 -4.88 -1.59
CA VAL A 48 -3.07 -3.67 -2.15
C VAL A 48 -2.47 -3.98 -3.52
N LEU A 49 -1.77 -5.12 -3.68
CA LEU A 49 -1.20 -5.52 -4.96
C LEU A 49 -2.28 -5.85 -6.00
N ALA A 50 -3.38 -6.49 -5.59
CA ALA A 50 -4.52 -6.73 -6.45
C ALA A 50 -5.21 -5.42 -6.89
N CYS A 51 -5.26 -4.42 -6.02
CA CYS A 51 -5.71 -3.08 -6.39
C CYS A 51 -4.75 -2.40 -7.37
N LEU A 52 -3.43 -2.51 -7.15
CA LEU A 52 -2.41 -1.98 -8.06
C LEU A 52 -2.58 -2.59 -9.47
N ASP A 53 -2.76 -3.91 -9.57
CA ASP A 53 -2.98 -4.60 -10.84
C ASP A 53 -4.23 -4.07 -11.56
N ALA A 54 -5.31 -3.80 -10.83
CA ALA A 54 -6.55 -3.28 -11.39
C ALA A 54 -6.44 -1.81 -11.85
N VAL A 55 -5.61 -0.99 -11.20
CA VAL A 55 -5.38 0.41 -11.62
C VAL A 55 -4.19 0.57 -12.57
N SER A 56 -3.42 -0.49 -12.82
CA SER A 56 -2.23 -0.46 -13.68
C SER A 56 -2.50 0.06 -15.09
N PRO A 57 -3.63 -0.27 -15.78
CA PRO A 57 -3.88 0.26 -17.11
C PRO A 57 -4.06 1.78 -17.11
N HIS A 58 -4.61 2.34 -16.03
CA HIS A 58 -4.75 3.77 -15.84
C HIS A 58 -3.39 4.43 -15.61
N LEU A 59 -2.60 3.90 -14.68
CA LEU A 59 -1.26 4.42 -14.38
C LEU A 59 -0.34 4.43 -15.61
N LYS A 60 -0.47 3.42 -16.48
CA LYS A 60 0.38 3.22 -17.65
C LYS A 60 0.00 4.06 -18.86
N ASN A 61 -1.29 4.26 -19.10
CA ASN A 61 -1.77 4.74 -20.40
C ASN A 61 -2.54 6.07 -20.34
N ALA A 62 -2.90 6.57 -19.15
CA ALA A 62 -3.72 7.78 -19.06
C ALA A 62 -2.89 9.05 -19.28
N ASP A 63 -3.46 10.00 -20.04
CA ASP A 63 -2.86 11.34 -20.22
C ASP A 63 -2.84 12.16 -18.93
N SER A 64 -3.73 11.84 -17.98
CA SER A 64 -3.75 12.46 -16.65
C SER A 64 -4.05 11.41 -15.58
N LEU A 65 -3.39 11.56 -14.43
CA LEU A 65 -3.49 10.61 -13.33
C LEU A 65 -4.67 10.94 -12.42
N ASP A 66 -5.28 9.89 -11.87
CA ASP A 66 -6.35 10.01 -10.90
C ASP A 66 -5.73 10.36 -9.55
N ARG A 67 -6.09 11.54 -9.03
CA ARG A 67 -5.57 12.05 -7.77
C ARG A 67 -5.82 11.09 -6.61
N VAL A 68 -6.93 10.35 -6.60
CA VAL A 68 -7.26 9.38 -5.54
C VAL A 68 -6.30 8.20 -5.60
N VAL A 69 -6.04 7.65 -6.79
CA VAL A 69 -5.07 6.57 -6.99
C VAL A 69 -3.68 7.00 -6.52
N VAL A 70 -3.20 8.15 -6.98
CA VAL A 70 -1.87 8.67 -6.62
C VAL A 70 -1.78 8.90 -5.11
N ASN A 71 -2.77 9.56 -4.50
CA ASN A 71 -2.79 9.81 -3.07
C ASN A 71 -2.78 8.51 -2.26
N SER A 72 -3.56 7.51 -2.65
CA SER A 72 -3.63 6.25 -1.92
C SER A 72 -2.32 5.45 -1.99
N LEU A 73 -1.76 5.30 -3.19
CA LEU A 73 -0.50 4.56 -3.37
C LEU A 73 0.68 5.27 -2.69
N TRP A 74 0.79 6.59 -2.87
CA TRP A 74 1.78 7.40 -2.18
C TRP A 74 1.60 7.35 -0.66
N GLY A 75 0.36 7.49 -0.17
CA GLY A 75 0.03 7.47 1.25
C GLY A 75 0.39 6.14 1.91
N ILE A 76 0.05 5.02 1.28
CA ILE A 76 0.44 3.68 1.75
C ILE A 76 1.96 3.61 1.93
N ASN A 77 2.73 3.96 0.90
CA ASN A 77 4.18 3.87 0.95
C ASN A 77 4.77 4.83 2.00
N HIS A 78 4.39 6.11 1.93
CA HIS A 78 4.91 7.16 2.79
C HIS A 78 4.63 6.89 4.28
N TYR A 79 3.38 6.61 4.63
CA TYR A 79 3.00 6.45 6.03
C TYR A 79 3.53 5.15 6.63
N ALA A 80 3.53 4.04 5.88
CA ALA A 80 4.12 2.80 6.37
C ALA A 80 5.62 2.97 6.68
N ARG A 81 6.38 3.64 5.81
CA ARG A 81 7.80 3.97 6.08
C ARG A 81 7.95 4.89 7.29
N SER A 82 7.16 5.96 7.34
CA SER A 82 7.21 6.96 8.41
C SER A 82 6.91 6.35 9.78
N TRP A 83 5.96 5.42 9.86
CA TRP A 83 5.55 4.81 11.12
C TRP A 83 6.42 3.63 11.54
N ALA A 84 6.79 2.77 10.59
CA ALA A 84 7.41 1.48 10.88
C ALA A 84 8.93 1.43 10.70
N LEU A 85 9.47 2.18 9.73
CA LEU A 85 10.87 2.04 9.32
C LEU A 85 11.75 3.20 9.80
N HIS A 86 11.22 4.44 9.77
CA HIS A 86 11.95 5.61 10.26
C HIS A 86 12.39 5.41 11.72
N PRO A 87 13.62 5.79 12.12
CA PRO A 87 14.11 5.64 13.49
C PRO A 87 13.15 6.19 14.55
N ASP A 88 12.59 7.37 14.30
CA ASP A 88 11.61 8.03 15.17
C ASP A 88 10.15 7.66 14.85
N GLY A 89 9.93 6.69 13.97
CA GLY A 89 8.60 6.21 13.59
C GLY A 89 7.90 5.56 14.78
N MET A 90 6.58 5.75 14.88
CA MET A 90 5.81 5.34 16.06
C MET A 90 5.94 3.86 16.42
N LEU A 91 6.07 2.94 15.47
CA LEU A 91 6.23 1.52 15.79
C LEU A 91 7.64 1.21 16.25
N ARG A 92 8.65 1.84 15.63
CA ARG A 92 10.05 1.61 15.95
C ARG A 92 10.44 2.24 17.29
N ARG A 93 10.10 3.51 17.52
CA ARG A 93 10.45 4.22 18.77
C ARG A 93 9.81 3.63 20.02
N ASN A 94 8.67 2.95 19.86
CA ASN A 94 7.96 2.29 20.94
C ASN A 94 8.27 0.78 21.03
N GLY A 95 9.18 0.24 20.21
CA GLY A 95 9.56 -1.17 20.23
C GLY A 95 8.42 -2.13 19.90
N LEU A 96 7.46 -1.71 19.08
CA LEU A 96 6.26 -2.49 18.76
C LEU A 96 6.47 -3.47 17.60
N ILE A 97 7.40 -3.17 16.68
CA ILE A 97 7.66 -3.97 15.49
C ILE A 97 9.05 -4.61 15.57
N SER A 98 9.16 -5.89 15.20
CA SER A 98 10.42 -6.63 15.23
C SER A 98 11.35 -6.22 14.09
N ASP A 99 12.65 -6.51 14.21
CA ASP A 99 13.61 -6.25 13.14
C ASP A 99 13.30 -7.04 11.87
N ALA A 100 12.84 -8.28 12.01
CA ALA A 100 12.44 -9.15 10.90
C ALA A 100 11.18 -8.64 10.17
N ASP A 101 10.19 -8.14 10.92
CA ASP A 101 9.00 -7.52 10.33
C ASP A 101 9.35 -6.20 9.65
N ARG A 102 10.28 -5.41 10.21
CA ARG A 102 10.76 -4.17 9.55
C ARG A 102 11.46 -4.48 8.23
N GLU A 103 12.28 -5.52 8.18
CA GLU A 103 12.94 -5.95 6.93
C GLU A 103 11.91 -6.42 5.90
N THR A 104 10.97 -7.28 6.30
CA THR A 104 9.89 -7.77 5.44
C THR A 104 9.04 -6.62 4.89
N LEU A 105 8.61 -5.71 5.77
CA LEU A 105 7.84 -4.53 5.39
C LEU A 105 8.64 -3.60 4.47
N SER A 106 9.93 -3.41 4.70
CA SER A 106 10.78 -2.62 3.80
C SER A 106 10.77 -3.21 2.40
N ASN A 107 10.98 -4.52 2.27
CA ASN A 107 10.97 -5.20 0.98
C ASN A 107 9.63 -5.04 0.26
N TRP A 108 8.49 -5.22 0.95
CA TRP A 108 7.17 -5.00 0.36
C TRP A 108 6.98 -3.57 -0.15
N LEU A 109 7.44 -2.57 0.61
CA LEU A 109 7.29 -1.16 0.24
C LEU A 109 8.26 -0.75 -0.88
N ASP A 110 9.43 -1.38 -0.97
CA ASP A 110 10.37 -1.21 -2.07
C ASP A 110 9.78 -1.81 -3.35
N ASP A 111 9.32 -3.07 -3.31
CA ASP A 111 8.65 -3.73 -4.44
C ASP A 111 7.43 -2.95 -4.93
N LEU A 112 6.58 -2.48 -4.01
CA LEU A 112 5.42 -1.66 -4.35
C LEU A 112 5.83 -0.36 -5.05
N ALA A 113 6.84 0.34 -4.52
CA ALA A 113 7.33 1.60 -5.09
C ALA A 113 7.93 1.38 -6.49
N ASP A 114 8.73 0.33 -6.66
CA ASP A 114 9.35 -0.02 -7.93
C ASP A 114 8.28 -0.35 -8.99
N ARG A 115 7.27 -1.15 -8.64
CA ARG A 115 6.15 -1.44 -9.57
C ARG A 115 5.40 -0.18 -9.96
N ILE A 116 5.09 0.71 -9.02
CA ILE A 116 4.43 1.99 -9.31
C ILE A 116 5.28 2.83 -10.27
N ALA A 117 6.59 2.95 -10.00
CA ALA A 117 7.51 3.70 -10.85
C ALA A 117 7.56 3.13 -12.28
N MET A 118 7.69 1.81 -12.42
CA MET A 118 7.69 1.15 -13.73
C MET A 118 6.39 1.36 -14.51
N LEU A 119 5.23 1.33 -13.83
CA LEU A 119 3.94 1.60 -14.47
C LEU A 119 3.84 3.05 -14.94
N LEU A 120 4.27 4.01 -14.12
CA LEU A 120 4.26 5.43 -14.47
C LEU A 120 5.24 5.79 -15.61
N ASP A 121 6.35 5.07 -15.72
CA ASP A 121 7.29 5.21 -16.85
C ASP A 121 6.73 4.65 -18.18
N GLY A 122 5.55 4.02 -18.15
CA GLY A 122 4.97 3.33 -19.30
C GLY A 122 5.59 1.94 -19.58
N GLY A 123 6.41 1.43 -18.65
CA GLY A 123 7.15 0.18 -18.78
C GLY A 123 6.27 -1.06 -18.91
N ALA A 124 6.81 -2.13 -19.49
CA ALA A 124 6.19 -3.46 -19.46
C ALA A 124 6.34 -4.06 -18.05
N ASP A 125 5.27 -4.66 -17.52
CA ASP A 125 5.30 -5.41 -16.26
C ASP A 125 6.46 -6.42 -16.31
N ARG A 126 7.32 -6.43 -15.29
CA ARG A 126 8.19 -7.60 -15.09
C ARG A 126 7.29 -8.76 -14.73
N GLU A 127 7.10 -9.70 -15.66
CA GLU A 127 6.44 -10.97 -15.37
C GLU A 127 7.06 -11.56 -14.09
N ARG A 128 6.21 -11.86 -13.10
CA ARG A 128 6.62 -12.59 -11.89
C ARG A 128 7.31 -13.87 -12.35
N SER A 129 8.61 -13.98 -12.11
CA SER A 129 9.32 -15.25 -12.23
C SER A 129 8.71 -16.18 -11.18
N ALA A 130 8.09 -17.26 -11.67
CA ALA A 130 7.53 -18.34 -10.87
C ALA A 130 8.62 -19.16 -10.18
#